data_AF-A0A060C9R0-F1
#
_entry.id   AF-A0A060C9R0-F1
#
_cell.length_a   1.000
_cell.length_b   1.000
_cell.length_c   1.000
_cell.angle_alpha   90.00
_cell.angle_beta   90.00
_cell.angle_gamma   90.00
#
_symmetry.space_group_name_H-M   'P 1'
#
loop_
_entity.id
_entity.type
_entity.pdbx_description
1 polymer ?
#
loop_
_entity_poly.entity_id
_entity_poly.type
_entity_poly.pdbx_seq_one_letter_code
_entity_poly.pdbx_strand_id
1 'polypeptide(L)'
;SARRFEAERHARGWTVRTSHNVTGGMGWNWNVSANAWYALHFWEHYAFTGDTTYLQNVAYPVLKEVCQFWQDGLKSSASGLVVPNGWSPEHGPAYNSGDDGVSYDQELVWECVQQLYQGQSDSRGRFRLSRDGHAAARP
;
A
#
# COMPACT_ATOMS: atom_id res chain seq x y z
N SER A 1 -5.52 16.91 -8.10
CA SER A 1 -5.67 15.68 -8.92
C SER A 1 -4.43 14.81 -8.68
N ALA A 2 -4.47 13.48 -8.77
CA ALA A 2 -3.25 12.70 -8.54
C ALA A 2 -2.14 13.00 -9.55
N ARG A 3 -2.46 13.55 -10.74
CA ARG A 3 -1.45 14.18 -11.61
C ARG A 3 -0.72 15.34 -10.94
N ARG A 4 -1.36 16.13 -10.08
CA ARG A 4 -0.66 17.10 -9.22
C ARG A 4 0.14 16.41 -8.12
N PHE A 5 -0.36 15.32 -7.53
CA PHE A 5 0.41 14.55 -6.54
C PHE A 5 1.69 13.96 -7.15
N GLU A 6 1.61 13.38 -8.36
CA GLU A 6 2.72 12.80 -9.13
C GLU A 6 3.60 13.84 -9.85
N ALA A 7 3.06 14.99 -10.26
CA ALA A 7 3.83 16.03 -10.96
C ALA A 7 4.41 17.10 -10.04
N GLU A 8 3.78 17.41 -8.90
CA GLU A 8 4.31 18.37 -7.91
C GLU A 8 5.26 17.68 -6.91
N ARG A 9 5.12 16.36 -6.73
CA ARG A 9 6.09 15.53 -6.01
C ARG A 9 6.61 14.50 -7.00
N HIS A 10 7.89 14.55 -7.35
CA HIS A 10 8.58 13.51 -8.11
C HIS A 10 8.63 12.18 -7.31
N ALA A 11 7.45 11.64 -6.99
CA ALA A 11 7.29 10.47 -6.14
C ALA A 11 7.65 9.24 -6.96
N ARG A 12 8.39 8.34 -6.33
CA ARG A 12 8.68 7.02 -6.90
C ARG A 12 7.39 6.19 -6.97
N GLY A 13 7.39 5.14 -7.79
CA GLY A 13 6.30 4.17 -7.86
C GLY A 13 5.14 4.61 -8.75
N TRP A 14 3.95 4.09 -8.45
CA TRP A 14 2.76 4.21 -9.29
C TRP A 14 1.50 4.33 -8.45
N THR A 15 0.46 4.94 -8.99
CA THR A 15 -0.91 4.88 -8.45
C THR A 15 -1.93 4.74 -9.58
N VAL A 16 -3.20 4.56 -9.24
CA VAL A 16 -4.26 4.32 -10.20
C VAL A 16 -5.58 5.00 -9.80
N ARG A 17 -6.52 5.08 -10.76
CA ARG A 17 -7.91 5.47 -10.47
C ARG A 17 -8.75 4.26 -10.03
N THR A 18 -10.00 4.49 -9.64
CA THR A 18 -10.90 3.40 -9.23
C THR A 18 -11.24 2.43 -10.37
N SER A 19 -11.39 2.91 -11.61
CA SER A 19 -11.83 2.07 -12.74
C SER A 19 -10.75 1.95 -13.80
N HIS A 20 -10.56 0.74 -14.35
CA HIS A 20 -9.57 0.45 -15.39
C HIS A 20 -10.14 -0.39 -16.53
N ASN A 21 -9.37 -0.50 -17.61
CA ASN A 21 -9.65 -1.43 -18.70
C ASN A 21 -8.37 -2.14 -19.18
N VAL A 22 -8.51 -3.09 -20.11
CA VAL A 22 -7.42 -3.93 -20.62
C VAL A 22 -6.30 -3.15 -21.33
N THR A 23 -6.55 -1.91 -21.77
CA THR A 23 -5.54 -1.07 -22.43
C THR A 23 -4.91 -0.03 -21.48
N GLY A 24 -5.08 -0.20 -20.15
CA GLY A 24 -4.55 0.75 -19.16
C GLY A 24 -5.31 2.07 -19.08
N GLY A 25 -6.50 2.15 -19.67
CA GLY A 25 -7.38 3.30 -19.52
C GLY A 25 -7.85 3.42 -18.08
N MET A 26 -7.84 4.64 -17.53
CA MET A 26 -8.23 4.92 -16.15
C MET A 26 -9.42 5.87 -16.10
N GLY A 27 -10.51 5.42 -15.50
CA GLY A 27 -11.79 6.15 -15.39
C GLY A 27 -12.17 6.45 -13.95
N TRP A 28 -13.29 7.18 -13.79
CA TRP A 28 -13.84 7.64 -12.51
C TRP A 28 -12.85 8.47 -11.67
N ASN A 29 -12.92 8.36 -10.34
CA ASN A 29 -12.17 9.17 -9.39
C ASN A 29 -10.78 8.57 -9.08
N TRP A 30 -9.88 9.40 -8.55
CA TRP A 30 -8.59 8.91 -8.04
C TRP A 30 -8.79 8.10 -6.77
N ASN A 31 -8.13 6.95 -6.71
CA ASN A 31 -8.00 6.15 -5.51
C ASN A 31 -6.50 5.91 -5.29
N VAL A 32 -5.85 6.87 -4.64
CA VAL A 32 -4.39 6.89 -4.58
C VAL A 32 -3.84 5.67 -3.83
N SER A 33 -4.56 5.21 -2.80
CA SER A 33 -4.28 4.01 -1.99
C SER A 33 -4.60 2.69 -2.68
N ALA A 34 -5.19 2.69 -3.87
CA ALA A 34 -5.42 1.46 -4.64
C ALA A 34 -4.11 0.73 -4.97
N ASN A 35 -2.97 1.43 -5.08
CA ASN A 35 -1.67 0.78 -5.27
C ASN A 35 -1.29 -0.13 -4.08
N ALA A 36 -1.55 0.32 -2.85
CA ALA A 36 -1.32 -0.44 -1.63
C ALA A 36 -2.28 -1.62 -1.56
N TRP A 37 -3.57 -1.39 -1.85
CA TRP A 37 -4.54 -2.49 -1.93
C TRP A 37 -4.11 -3.57 -2.94
N TYR A 38 -3.71 -3.19 -4.15
CA TYR A 38 -3.29 -4.14 -5.17
C TYR A 38 -2.01 -4.87 -4.78
N ALA A 39 -1.06 -4.17 -4.15
CA ALA A 39 0.19 -4.78 -3.67
C ALA A 39 -0.07 -5.87 -2.61
N LEU A 40 -1.12 -5.75 -1.80
CA LEU A 40 -1.48 -6.77 -0.81
C LEU A 40 -1.85 -8.11 -1.46
N HIS A 41 -2.43 -8.13 -2.67
CA HIS A 41 -2.70 -9.40 -3.36
C HIS A 41 -1.41 -10.16 -3.77
N PHE A 42 -0.32 -9.45 -4.04
CA PHE A 42 0.98 -10.09 -4.26
C PHE A 42 1.51 -10.70 -2.98
N TRP A 43 1.33 -10.02 -1.84
CA TRP A 43 1.66 -10.59 -0.54
C TRP A 43 0.81 -11.83 -0.23
N GLU A 44 -0.51 -11.75 -0.41
CA GLU A 44 -1.43 -12.85 -0.15
C GLU A 44 -1.08 -14.11 -0.96
N HIS A 45 -0.67 -13.95 -2.22
CA HIS A 45 -0.21 -15.07 -3.02
C HIS A 45 0.99 -15.78 -2.38
N TYR A 46 1.99 -15.03 -1.92
CA TYR A 46 3.10 -15.61 -1.16
C TYR A 46 2.61 -16.25 0.14
N ALA A 47 1.81 -15.55 0.94
CA ALA A 47 1.36 -16.02 2.24
C ALA A 47 0.58 -17.34 2.15
N PHE A 48 -0.19 -17.53 1.08
CA PHE A 48 -0.95 -18.74 0.84
C PHE A 48 -0.10 -19.91 0.30
N THR A 49 0.88 -19.62 -0.57
CA THR A 49 1.67 -20.65 -1.26
C THR A 49 2.96 -21.01 -0.53
N GLY A 50 3.51 -20.10 0.26
CA GLY A 50 4.85 -20.19 0.84
C GLY A 50 5.98 -20.09 -0.19
N ASP A 51 5.71 -19.69 -1.44
CA ASP A 51 6.73 -19.60 -2.49
C ASP A 51 7.67 -18.42 -2.27
N THR A 52 8.84 -18.71 -1.69
CA THR A 52 9.87 -17.71 -1.41
C THR A 52 10.57 -17.20 -2.66
N THR A 53 10.55 -17.95 -3.77
CA THR A 53 11.10 -17.50 -5.05
C THR A 53 10.19 -16.44 -5.67
N TYR A 54 8.88 -16.67 -5.64
CA TYR A 54 7.88 -15.67 -6.02
C TYR A 54 7.96 -14.43 -5.12
N LEU A 55 8.09 -14.61 -3.79
CA LEU A 55 8.28 -13.48 -2.88
C LEU A 55 9.48 -12.63 -3.27
N GLN A 56 10.65 -13.24 -3.44
CA GLN A 56 11.90 -12.52 -3.73
C GLN A 56 11.86 -11.80 -5.08
N ASN A 57 11.34 -12.45 -6.11
CA ASN A 57 11.46 -11.96 -7.48
C ASN A 57 10.25 -11.14 -7.96
N VAL A 58 9.08 -11.28 -7.32
CA VAL A 58 7.83 -10.66 -7.77
C VAL A 58 7.19 -9.81 -6.67
N ALA A 59 6.74 -10.41 -5.57
CA ALA A 59 5.95 -9.69 -4.58
C ALA A 59 6.74 -8.62 -3.81
N TYR A 60 7.96 -8.95 -3.36
CA TYR A 60 8.80 -8.03 -2.59
C TYR A 60 9.19 -6.76 -3.38
N PRO A 61 9.62 -6.85 -4.65
CA PRO A 61 9.81 -5.66 -5.48
C PRO A 61 8.58 -4.76 -5.58
N VAL A 62 7.38 -5.33 -5.78
CA VAL A 62 6.12 -4.57 -5.88
C VAL A 62 5.79 -3.87 -4.56
N LEU A 63 5.82 -4.60 -3.43
CA LEU A 63 5.60 -4.02 -2.10
C LEU A 63 6.58 -2.89 -1.81
N LYS A 64 7.85 -3.09 -2.18
CA LYS A 64 8.91 -2.10 -1.95
C LYS A 64 8.68 -0.83 -2.75
N GLU A 65 8.32 -0.94 -4.02
CA GLU A 65 8.03 0.21 -4.88
C GLU A 65 6.82 0.99 -4.36
N VAL A 66 5.74 0.31 -3.96
CA VAL A 66 4.55 0.97 -3.40
C VAL A 66 4.86 1.63 -2.05
N CYS A 67 5.64 1.01 -1.18
CA CYS A 67 6.05 1.64 0.07
C CYS A 67 6.96 2.86 -0.17
N GLN A 68 7.76 2.87 -1.24
CA GLN A 68 8.56 4.05 -1.62
C GLN A 68 7.67 5.19 -2.11
N PHE A 69 6.60 4.90 -2.87
CA PHE A 69 5.58 5.88 -3.21
C PHE A 69 4.99 6.54 -1.96
N TRP A 70 4.59 5.74 -0.98
CA TRP A 70 4.03 6.26 0.27
C TRP A 70 5.05 6.97 1.15
N GLN A 71 6.30 6.51 1.18
CA GLN A 71 7.38 7.21 1.87
C GLN A 71 7.54 8.66 1.40
N ASP A 72 7.38 8.90 0.10
CA ASP A 72 7.49 10.24 -0.51
C ASP A 72 6.19 11.07 -0.34
N GLY A 73 5.05 10.37 -0.18
CA GLY A 73 3.71 10.94 -0.16
C GLY A 73 3.12 11.26 1.22
N LEU A 74 3.59 10.61 2.29
CA LEU A 74 3.07 10.79 3.64
C LEU A 74 3.37 12.21 4.17
N LYS A 75 2.42 12.75 4.96
CA LYS A 75 2.53 14.05 5.61
C LYS A 75 2.75 13.87 7.11
N SER A 76 3.62 14.69 7.70
CA SER A 76 3.77 14.76 9.16
C SER A 76 2.59 15.49 9.81
N SER A 77 2.09 14.94 10.92
CA SER A 77 1.06 15.51 11.78
C SER A 77 1.48 15.42 13.25
N ALA A 78 0.71 16.01 14.16
CA ALA A 78 0.96 15.93 15.60
C ALA A 78 0.89 14.48 16.14
N SER A 79 0.17 13.59 15.47
CA SER A 79 -0.03 12.19 15.87
C SER A 79 0.87 11.20 15.11
N GLY A 80 1.76 11.70 14.25
CA GLY A 80 2.63 10.87 13.40
C GLY A 80 2.39 11.12 11.91
N LEU A 81 2.67 10.11 11.08
CA LEU A 81 2.51 10.21 9.63
C LEU A 81 1.06 9.93 9.22
N VAL A 82 0.55 10.73 8.28
CA VAL A 82 -0.80 10.59 7.73
C VAL A 82 -0.77 10.56 6.22
N VAL A 83 -1.64 9.74 5.62
CA VAL A 83 -1.96 9.81 4.20
C VAL A 83 -2.73 11.12 3.94
N PRO A 84 -2.20 12.03 3.12
CA PRO A 84 -2.85 13.31 2.89
C PRO A 84 -3.90 13.24 1.78
N ASN A 85 -4.87 14.16 1.80
CA ASN A 85 -5.87 14.34 0.74
C ASN A 85 -6.62 13.05 0.33
N GLY A 86 -7.00 12.25 1.33
CA GLY A 86 -7.72 11.00 1.16
C GLY A 86 -9.15 11.17 0.67
N TRP A 87 -9.79 10.04 0.36
CA TRP A 87 -11.22 9.97 0.05
C TRP A 87 -11.74 8.59 0.47
N SER A 88 -12.87 8.55 1.18
CA SER A 88 -13.52 7.30 1.57
C SER A 88 -14.47 6.87 0.45
N PRO A 89 -14.12 5.87 -0.40
CA PRO A 89 -14.97 5.53 -1.52
C PRO A 89 -16.36 5.07 -1.03
N GLU A 90 -17.49 5.63 -1.47
CA GLU A 90 -17.70 6.72 -2.43
C GLU A 90 -18.43 7.94 -1.83
N HIS A 91 -18.20 8.22 -0.56
CA HIS A 91 -18.98 9.20 0.20
C HIS A 91 -18.09 10.18 0.97
N GLY A 92 -18.72 11.24 1.48
CA GLY A 92 -18.02 12.33 2.15
C GLY A 92 -17.43 13.34 1.16
N PRO A 93 -16.53 14.21 1.63
CA PRO A 93 -15.93 15.23 0.79
C PRO A 93 -15.17 14.60 -0.37
N ALA A 94 -15.17 15.26 -1.53
CA ALA A 94 -14.52 14.74 -2.72
C ALA A 94 -13.00 14.63 -2.52
N TYR A 95 -12.37 13.69 -3.24
CA TYR A 95 -10.91 13.60 -3.32
C TYR A 95 -10.23 14.97 -3.49
N ASN A 96 -9.18 15.21 -2.69
CA ASN A 96 -8.45 16.48 -2.64
C ASN A 96 -9.29 17.66 -2.08
N SER A 97 -10.27 17.36 -1.22
CA SER A 97 -10.96 18.29 -0.32
C SER A 97 -10.07 18.87 0.78
N GLY A 98 -8.93 18.22 1.06
CA GLY A 98 -8.04 18.54 2.19
C GLY A 98 -8.18 17.62 3.39
N ASP A 99 -8.95 16.52 3.28
CA ASP A 99 -9.08 15.53 4.35
C ASP A 99 -7.83 14.65 4.42
N ASP A 100 -7.06 14.81 5.48
CA ASP A 100 -5.90 13.96 5.78
C ASP A 100 -6.33 12.81 6.72
N GLY A 101 -5.69 11.65 6.56
CA GLY A 101 -5.83 10.53 7.50
C GLY A 101 -7.15 9.79 7.40
N VAL A 102 -7.79 9.77 6.22
CA VAL A 102 -8.97 8.92 5.98
C VAL A 102 -8.64 7.47 6.29
N SER A 103 -9.45 6.81 7.13
CA SER A 103 -9.15 5.45 7.65
C SER A 103 -8.92 4.42 6.55
N TYR A 104 -9.73 4.46 5.49
CA TYR A 104 -9.57 3.61 4.30
C TYR A 104 -8.14 3.65 3.74
N ASP A 105 -7.62 4.86 3.51
CA ASP A 105 -6.28 5.03 2.96
C ASP A 105 -5.21 4.62 3.98
N GLN A 106 -5.41 4.99 5.25
CA GLN A 106 -4.45 4.73 6.32
C GLN A 106 -4.25 3.23 6.57
N GLU A 107 -5.34 2.45 6.59
CA GLU A 107 -5.28 0.99 6.80
C GLU A 107 -4.56 0.28 5.67
N LEU A 108 -4.84 0.65 4.42
CA LEU A 108 -4.17 0.06 3.25
C LEU A 108 -2.67 0.36 3.23
N VAL A 109 -2.29 1.60 3.49
CA VAL A 109 -0.88 2.00 3.51
C VAL A 109 -0.14 1.37 4.67
N TRP A 110 -0.76 1.34 5.85
CA TRP A 110 -0.20 0.67 7.03
C TRP A 110 0.06 -0.81 6.76
N GLU A 111 -0.94 -1.52 6.25
CA GLU A 111 -0.85 -2.95 5.98
C GLU A 111 0.24 -3.25 4.95
N CYS A 112 0.30 -2.49 3.85
CA CYS A 112 1.34 -2.65 2.83
C CYS A 112 2.76 -2.48 3.42
N VAL A 113 2.94 -1.54 4.34
CA VAL A 113 4.21 -1.32 5.04
C VAL A 113 4.54 -2.49 5.97
N GLN A 114 3.57 -3.02 6.71
CA GLN A 114 3.78 -4.22 7.54
C GLN A 114 4.25 -5.41 6.71
N GLN A 115 3.62 -5.64 5.54
CA GLN A 115 3.98 -6.75 4.68
C GLN A 115 5.33 -6.57 3.99
N LEU A 116 5.76 -5.34 3.70
CA LEU A 116 7.12 -5.09 3.26
C LEU A 116 8.15 -5.52 4.32
N TYR A 117 7.90 -5.19 5.60
CA TYR A 117 8.80 -5.58 6.69
C TYR A 117 8.88 -7.10 6.84
N GLN A 118 7.74 -7.79 6.83
CA GLN A 118 7.71 -9.25 6.90
C GLN A 118 8.40 -9.88 5.67
N GLY A 119 8.07 -9.44 4.46
CA GLY A 119 8.70 -9.93 3.24
C GLY A 119 10.22 -9.70 3.19
N GLN A 120 10.70 -8.62 3.79
CA GLN A 120 12.14 -8.36 3.91
C GLN A 120 12.84 -9.38 4.83
N SER A 121 12.21 -9.75 5.94
CA SER A 121 12.69 -10.80 6.85
C SER A 121 12.79 -12.13 6.11
N ASP A 122 11.70 -12.54 5.46
CA ASP A 122 11.57 -13.84 4.82
C ASP A 122 12.48 -13.97 3.58
N SER A 123 12.57 -12.91 2.76
CA SER A 123 13.41 -12.90 1.56
C SER A 123 14.91 -12.99 1.85
N ARG A 124 15.39 -12.45 2.98
CA ARG A 124 16.80 -12.50 3.37
C ARG A 124 17.19 -13.77 4.12
N GLY A 125 16.26 -14.72 4.31
CA GLY A 125 16.49 -15.93 5.07
C GLY A 125 16.89 -15.69 6.52
N ARG A 126 16.63 -14.49 7.06
CA ARG A 126 16.92 -14.13 8.45
C ARG A 126 15.59 -13.91 9.16
N PHE A 127 15.37 -14.75 10.18
CA PHE A 127 14.23 -14.82 11.09
C PHE A 127 13.09 -15.80 10.71
N ARG A 128 13.40 -17.11 10.78
CA ARG A 128 12.43 -18.07 11.31
C ARG A 128 12.35 -17.85 12.82
N LEU A 129 11.35 -17.13 13.32
CA LEU A 129 10.92 -17.37 14.69
C LEU A 129 10.46 -18.83 14.78
N SER A 130 10.82 -19.46 15.90
CA SER A 130 10.50 -20.85 16.17
C SER A 130 8.99 -21.07 16.07
N ARG A 131 8.61 -22.34 15.94
CA ARG A 131 7.25 -22.83 15.81
C ARG A 131 6.33 -22.57 17.02
N ASP A 132 6.68 -21.64 17.90
CA ASP A 132 5.94 -21.30 19.12
C ASP A 132 5.44 -19.85 19.03
N GLY A 133 4.37 -19.64 18.28
CA GLY A 133 3.73 -18.33 18.14
C GLY A 133 2.29 -18.37 17.63
N HIS A 134 1.68 -19.54 17.49
CA HIS A 134 0.25 -19.69 17.20
C HIS A 134 -0.56 -19.71 18.51
N ALA A 135 -0.55 -18.59 19.24
CA ALA A 135 -1.55 -18.30 20.26
C ALA A 135 -1.46 -16.82 20.64
N ALA A 136 -2.25 -15.99 19.95
CA ALA A 136 -2.96 -14.82 20.50
C ALA A 136 -3.14 -13.75 19.42
N ALA A 137 -4.34 -13.69 18.84
CA ALA A 137 -5.11 -12.47 18.57
C ALA A 137 -6.27 -12.79 17.63
N ARG A 138 -7.29 -13.46 18.19
CA ARG A 138 -8.69 -13.25 17.83
C ARG A 138 -9.44 -13.02 19.14
N PRO A 139 -9.86 -11.78 19.42
CA PRO A 139 -11.22 -11.51 19.85
C PRO A 139 -12.09 -11.11 18.66
#